data_AF-A0A1V4V3V2-F1
#
_entry.id   AF-A0A1V4V3V2-F1
#
_cell.length_a   1.000
_cell.length_b   1.000
_cell.length_c   1.000
_cell.angle_alpha   90.00
_cell.angle_beta   90.00
_cell.angle_gamma   90.00
#
_symmetry.space_group_name_H-M   'P 1'
#
loop_
_entity.id
_entity.type
_entity.pdbx_description
1 polymer ?
#
loop_
_entity_poly.entity_id
_entity_poly.type
_entity_poly.pdbx_seq_one_letter_code
_entity_poly.pdbx_strand_id
1 'polypeptide(L)'
;MLKSGGKLFFREFGWLDMRMGEGQEVEEATFLRGSGIITHYFTESETSELFCRLVPASIESNCWNMRVRGRYLVRSQIEAIFLKGWE
;
A
#
# COMPACT_ATOMS: atom_id res chain seq x y z
N MET A 1 -11.38 0.90 -16.80
CA MET A 1 -11.86 2.24 -16.38
C MET A 1 -13.09 2.06 -15.49
N LEU A 2 -13.16 2.77 -14.36
CA LEU A 2 -14.33 2.75 -13.49
C LEU A 2 -15.47 3.55 -14.13
N LYS A 3 -16.72 3.08 -13.96
CA LYS A 3 -17.92 3.84 -14.35
C LYS A 3 -18.15 4.98 -13.35
N SER A 4 -18.88 6.01 -13.76
CA SER A 4 -19.35 7.09 -12.87
C SER A 4 -20.02 6.53 -11.62
N GLY A 5 -19.65 7.05 -10.44
CA GLY A 5 -20.09 6.53 -9.14
C GLY A 5 -19.41 5.23 -8.69
N GLY A 6 -18.48 4.69 -9.47
CA GLY A 6 -17.71 3.49 -9.12
C GLY A 6 -16.73 3.74 -7.96
N LYS A 7 -16.42 2.69 -7.21
CA LYS A 7 -15.48 2.71 -6.09
C LYS A 7 -14.21 1.92 -6.42
N LEU A 8 -13.06 2.45 -6.03
CA LEU A 8 -11.79 1.73 -5.96
C LEU A 8 -11.48 1.45 -4.50
N PHE A 9 -11.15 0.20 -4.20
CA PHE A 9 -10.58 -0.19 -2.91
C PHE A 9 -9.11 -0.55 -3.16
N PHE A 10 -8.22 0.08 -2.41
CA PHE A 10 -6.78 -0.15 -2.48
C PHE A 10 -6.29 -0.62 -1.12
N ARG A 11 -5.51 -1.70 -1.10
CA ARG A 11 -4.88 -2.24 0.10
C ARG A 11 -3.52 -2.81 -0.26
N GLU A 12 -2.46 -2.13 0.17
CA GLU A 12 -1.08 -2.55 -0.10
C GLU A 12 -0.19 -2.36 1.13
N PHE A 13 1.03 -2.91 1.10
CA PHE A 13 1.96 -2.78 2.23
C PHE A 13 2.42 -1.33 2.41
N GLY A 14 2.45 -0.87 3.66
CA GLY A 14 2.96 0.45 4.02
C GLY A 14 4.43 0.41 4.42
N TRP A 15 5.10 1.57 4.42
CA TRP A 15 6.53 1.70 4.76
C TRP A 15 6.94 1.13 6.11
N LEU A 16 6.00 1.04 7.06
CA LEU A 16 6.25 0.50 8.40
C LEU A 16 6.10 -1.03 8.47
N ASP A 17 5.86 -1.72 7.35
CA ASP A 17 5.66 -3.16 7.34
C ASP A 17 6.97 -3.88 7.68
N MET A 18 6.85 -4.97 8.43
CA MET A 18 7.96 -5.79 8.93
C MET A 18 8.95 -6.27 7.87
N ARG A 19 8.55 -6.26 6.58
CA ARG A 19 9.38 -6.68 5.46
C ARG A 19 10.04 -5.52 4.70
N MET A 20 9.81 -4.27 5.09
CA MET A 20 10.51 -3.11 4.53
C MET A 20 12.02 -3.29 4.67
N GLY A 21 12.80 -2.99 3.62
CA GLY A 21 14.27 -3.14 3.65
C GLY A 21 14.82 -4.54 3.39
N GLU A 22 13.98 -5.58 3.35
CA GLU A 22 14.45 -6.94 3.06
C GLU A 22 14.62 -7.15 1.54
N GLY A 23 15.78 -7.65 1.10
CA GLY A 23 16.09 -7.86 -0.33
C GLY A 23 16.97 -6.77 -0.92
N GLN A 24 17.09 -6.74 -2.24
CA GLN A 24 17.82 -5.69 -2.95
C GLN A 24 16.87 -4.53 -3.28
N GLU A 25 17.15 -3.34 -2.76
CA GLU A 25 16.42 -2.13 -3.17
C GLU A 25 16.78 -1.80 -4.63
N VAL A 26 15.76 -1.67 -5.47
CA VAL A 26 15.91 -1.39 -6.91
C VAL A 26 15.40 0.00 -7.29
N GLU A 27 14.48 0.54 -6.50
CA GLU A 27 13.94 1.90 -6.49
C GLU A 27 13.54 2.22 -5.04
N GLU A 28 13.32 3.50 -4.70
CA GLU A 28 12.93 3.89 -3.33
C GLU A 28 11.74 3.03 -2.85
N ALA A 29 11.90 2.44 -1.67
CA ALA A 29 10.90 1.57 -1.06
C ALA A 29 10.46 0.36 -1.93
N THR A 30 11.25 -0.02 -2.94
CA THR A 30 10.97 -1.12 -3.87
C THR A 30 12.07 -2.16 -3.82
N PHE A 31 11.73 -3.39 -3.46
CA PHE A 31 12.70 -4.43 -3.18
C PHE A 31 12.49 -5.68 -4.04
N LEU A 32 13.55 -6.10 -4.74
CA LEU A 32 13.66 -7.41 -5.34
C LEU A 32 14.02 -8.44 -4.26
N ARG A 33 13.11 -9.37 -4.01
CA ARG A 33 13.27 -10.44 -3.02
C ARG A 33 14.09 -11.60 -3.60
N GLY A 34 14.69 -12.40 -2.72
CA GLY A 34 15.43 -13.61 -3.13
C GLY A 34 14.58 -14.64 -3.90
N SER A 35 13.25 -14.53 -3.85
CA SER A 35 12.31 -15.31 -4.65
C SER A 35 12.06 -14.77 -6.07
N GLY A 36 12.63 -13.62 -6.43
CA GLY A 36 12.36 -12.90 -7.68
C GLY A 36 11.10 -12.01 -7.63
N ILE A 37 10.39 -11.95 -6.51
CA ILE A 37 9.24 -11.05 -6.34
C ILE A 37 9.73 -9.63 -6.10
N ILE A 38 9.19 -8.66 -6.85
CA ILE A 38 9.36 -7.23 -6.59
C ILE A 38 8.21 -6.78 -5.68
N THR A 39 8.52 -6.07 -4.61
CA THR A 39 7.52 -5.53 -3.67
C THR A 39 7.84 -4.07 -3.39
N HIS A 40 6.86 -3.22 -3.69
CA HIS A 40 6.87 -1.81 -3.34
C HIS A 40 6.05 -1.58 -2.05
N TYR A 41 6.49 -0.65 -1.22
CA TYR A 41 5.81 -0.24 0.01
C TYR A 41 5.32 1.19 -0.19
N PHE A 42 4.02 1.41 0.01
CA PHE A 42 3.37 2.68 -0.29
C PHE A 42 3.30 3.60 0.91
N THR A 43 3.26 4.90 0.64
CA THR A 43 2.80 5.91 1.61
C THR A 43 1.36 6.34 1.33
N GLU A 44 0.72 7.01 2.30
CA GLU A 44 -0.60 7.61 2.08
C GLU A 44 -0.55 8.69 0.98
N SER A 45 0.49 9.53 0.99
CA SER A 45 0.69 10.60 0.00
C SER A 45 0.85 10.04 -1.41
N GLU A 46 1.74 9.06 -1.58
CA GLU A 46 1.94 8.37 -2.86
C GLU A 46 0.66 7.68 -3.35
N THR A 47 -0.10 7.05 -2.45
CA THR A 47 -1.38 6.42 -2.79
C THR A 47 -2.39 7.45 -3.29
N SER A 48 -2.42 8.64 -2.68
CA SER A 48 -3.25 9.77 -3.14
C SER A 48 -2.82 10.25 -4.53
N GLU A 49 -1.51 10.39 -4.76
CA GLU A 49 -0.94 10.84 -6.04
C GLU A 49 -1.19 9.83 -7.17
N LEU A 50 -1.03 8.53 -6.89
CA LEU A 50 -1.28 7.43 -7.81
C LEU A 50 -2.72 7.45 -8.35
N PHE A 51 -3.68 7.84 -7.52
CA PHE A 51 -5.10 7.93 -7.87
C PHE A 51 -5.61 9.38 -7.93
N CYS A 52 -4.76 10.34 -8.28
CA CYS A 52 -5.08 11.78 -8.32
C CYS A 52 -6.29 12.16 -9.21
N ARG A 53 -6.75 11.28 -10.09
CA ARG A 53 -7.95 11.47 -10.95
C ARG A 53 -9.25 10.94 -10.31
N LEU A 54 -9.16 10.32 -9.15
CA LEU A 54 -10.31 9.88 -8.35
C LEU A 54 -10.43 10.76 -7.11
N VAL A 55 -11.63 10.80 -6.53
CA VAL A 55 -11.86 11.54 -5.30
C VAL A 55 -11.58 10.60 -4.11
N PRO A 56 -10.62 10.91 -3.22
CA PRO A 56 -10.37 10.08 -2.05
C PRO A 56 -11.57 10.19 -1.09
N ALA A 57 -12.11 9.03 -0.69
CA ALA A 57 -13.08 8.93 0.39
C ALA A 57 -12.40 8.60 1.73
N SER A 58 -11.34 7.78 1.69
CA SER A 58 -10.45 7.52 2.83
C SER A 58 -9.07 7.06 2.34
N ILE A 59 -8.02 7.38 3.09
CA ILE A 59 -6.67 6.85 2.94
C ILE A 59 -6.09 6.75 4.35
N GLU A 60 -5.70 5.56 4.79
CA GLU A 60 -5.24 5.32 6.16
C GLU A 60 -4.12 4.30 6.19
N SER A 61 -3.06 4.59 6.94
CA SER A 61 -2.04 3.61 7.33
C SER A 61 -2.51 2.80 8.55
N ASN A 62 -2.87 1.55 8.33
CA ASN A 62 -3.29 0.61 9.36
C ASN A 62 -2.12 -0.28 9.79
N CYS A 63 -1.79 -0.24 11.08
CA CYS A 63 -0.68 -0.99 11.66
C CYS A 63 -1.16 -1.90 12.79
N TRP A 64 -0.69 -3.15 12.81
CA TRP A 64 -0.95 -4.06 13.92
C TRP A 64 0.19 -5.06 14.14
N ASN A 65 0.31 -5.53 15.38
CA ASN A 65 1.29 -6.56 15.72
C ASN A 65 0.80 -7.94 15.29
N MET A 66 1.66 -8.67 14.59
CA MET A 66 1.47 -10.06 14.19
C MET A 66 2.52 -10.94 14.85
N ARG A 67 2.13 -12.16 15.24
CA ARG A 67 3.08 -13.19 15.68
C ARG A 67 3.51 -14.04 14.50
N VAL A 68 4.75 -13.87 14.04
CA VAL A 68 5.32 -14.60 12.89
C VAL A 68 6.54 -15.38 13.37
N ARG A 69 6.52 -16.71 13.22
CA ARG A 69 7.61 -17.61 13.65
C ARG A 69 8.08 -17.35 15.09
N GLY A 70 7.12 -17.08 15.98
CA GLY A 70 7.38 -16.83 17.40
C GLY A 70 7.80 -15.40 17.76
N ARG A 71 8.07 -14.52 16.79
CA ARG A 71 8.41 -13.11 17.01
C ARG A 71 7.21 -12.21 16.78
N TYR A 72 7.12 -11.10 17.51
CA TYR A 72 6.15 -10.04 17.23
C TYR A 72 6.74 -9.09 16.20
N LEU A 73 6.02 -8.89 15.09
CA LEU A 73 6.40 -8.05 13.98
C LEU A 73 5.23 -7.13 13.62
N VAL A 74 5.52 -5.92 13.13
CA VAL A 74 4.49 -4.96 12.72
C VAL A 74 4.07 -5.24 11.28
N ARG A 75 2.78 -5.49 11.04
CA ARG A 75 2.20 -5.38 9.71
C ARG A 75 1.73 -3.96 9.52
N SER A 76 2.09 -3.34 8.41
CA SER A 76 1.59 -2.02 8.01
C SER A 76 0.94 -2.15 6.63
N GLN A 77 -0.25 -1.58 6.49
CA GLN A 77 -0.97 -1.52 5.22
C GLN A 77 -1.54 -0.14 4.99
N ILE A 78 -1.42 0.37 3.78
CA ILE A 78 -2.23 1.49 3.32
C ILE A 78 -3.57 0.92 2.89
N GLU A 79 -4.66 1.39 3.50
CA GLU A 79 -6.03 1.09 3.10
C GLU A 79 -6.70 2.36 2.60
N ALA A 80 -7.20 2.34 1.37
CA ALA A 80 -7.81 3.51 0.75
C ALA A 80 -9.05 3.18 -0.05
N ILE A 81 -9.99 4.13 -0.05
CA ILE A 81 -11.21 4.08 -0.85
C ILE A 81 -11.24 5.35 -1.69
N PHE A 82 -11.44 5.18 -2.99
CA PHE A 82 -11.62 6.29 -3.93
C PHE A 82 -12.93 6.16 -4.70
N LEU A 83 -13.48 7.30 -5.11
CA LEU A 83 -14.71 7.41 -5.90
C LEU A 83 -14.39 7.97 -7.28
N LYS A 84 -14.95 7.36 -8.33
CA LYS A 84 -15.01 7.98 -9.65
C LYS A 84 -16.13 9.01 -9.65
N GLY A 85 -15.75 10.29 -9.82
CA GLY A 85 -16.70 11.40 -9.95
C GLY A 85 -17.73 11.15 -11.05
N TRP A 86 -18.87 11.80 -10.91
CA TRP A 86 -19.91 11.84 -11.94
C TRP A 86 -19.45 12.84 -13.01
N GLU A 87 -19.25 12.36 -14.24
CA GLU A 87 -19.08 13.22 -15.42
C GLU A 87 -20.43 13.74 -15.90
#